data_AF-S5LX81-F1
#
_entry.id   AF-S5LX81-F1
#
_cell.length_a   1.000
_cell.length_b   1.000
_cell.length_c   1.000
_cell.angle_alpha   90.00
_cell.angle_beta   90.00
_cell.angle_gamma   90.00
#
_symmetry.space_group_name_H-M   'P 1'
#
loop_
_entity.id
_entity.type
_entity.pdbx_description
1 polymer ?
#
loop_
_entity_poly.entity_id
_entity_poly.type
_entity_poly.pdbx_seq_one_letter_code
_entity_poly.pdbx_strand_id
1 'polypeptide(L)'
;MRDYIFDLDENLEWEIQKYYVTQGISRCIHLKIAVDKRDNSYKCTKCFTKFIMNEKRVKKFKSRIVLYFDFKDEEKRFISEIKKIKKEEKE
;
A
#
# COMPACT_ATOMS: atom_id res chain seq x y z
N MET A 1 23.48 7.40 4.57
CA MET A 1 22.68 6.21 4.20
C MET A 1 22.18 5.60 5.50
N ARG A 2 20.87 5.43 5.66
CA ARG A 2 20.30 4.62 6.74
C ARG A 2 19.45 3.55 6.07
N ASP A 3 19.92 2.32 6.15
CA ASP A 3 19.23 1.14 5.67
C ASP A 3 18.11 0.83 6.65
N TYR A 4 16.87 0.95 6.20
CA TYR A 4 15.70 0.54 6.96
C TYR A 4 15.24 -0.81 6.38
N ILE A 5 15.45 -1.87 7.16
CA ILE A 5 14.91 -3.20 6.90
C ILE A 5 13.42 -3.13 7.26
N PHE A 6 12.58 -3.25 6.26
CA PHE A 6 11.12 -3.16 6.40
C PHE A 6 10.57 -4.58 6.42
N ASP A 7 10.48 -5.18 7.61
CA ASP A 7 9.82 -6.48 7.80
C ASP A 7 8.33 -6.31 8.12
N LEU A 8 7.53 -7.22 7.57
CA LEU A 8 6.08 -7.25 7.67
C LEU A 8 5.64 -8.43 8.53
N ASP A 9 4.69 -8.21 9.45
CA ASP A 9 4.25 -9.26 10.37
C ASP A 9 3.14 -10.17 9.80
N GLU A 10 2.77 -11.21 10.55
CA GLU A 10 1.78 -12.22 10.13
C GLU A 10 0.33 -11.69 10.10
N ASN A 11 0.12 -10.46 10.57
CA ASN A 11 -1.14 -9.74 10.65
C ASN A 11 -1.24 -8.61 9.61
N LEU A 12 -0.25 -8.46 8.71
CA LEU A 12 -0.05 -7.29 7.83
C LEU A 12 0.23 -5.98 8.58
N GLU A 13 0.59 -6.06 9.84
CA GLU A 13 0.99 -4.90 10.60
C GLU A 13 2.50 -4.72 10.40
N TRP A 14 2.87 -3.56 9.86
CA TRP A 14 4.25 -3.11 9.93
C TRP A 14 4.58 -2.95 11.41
N GLU A 15 5.65 -3.59 11.89
CA GLU A 15 6.14 -3.44 13.26
C GLU A 15 6.84 -2.07 13.44
N ILE A 16 6.20 -0.99 13.00
CA ILE A 16 6.56 0.40 13.26
C ILE A 16 5.25 1.16 13.39
N GLN A 17 4.81 1.29 14.65
CA GLN A 17 3.90 2.31 15.18
C GLN A 17 3.15 3.12 14.11
N LYS A 18 1.88 2.77 13.84
CA LYS A 18 0.79 3.70 13.42
C LYS A 18 1.28 5.06 12.89
N TYR A 19 2.04 5.06 11.80
CA TYR A 19 2.39 6.30 11.14
C TYR A 19 1.26 6.56 10.16
N TYR A 20 0.17 7.12 10.72
CA TYR A 20 -0.82 7.95 10.02
C TYR A 20 -0.13 9.18 9.42
N VAL A 21 0.98 8.99 8.72
CA VAL A 21 1.56 10.05 7.93
C VAL A 21 0.65 10.08 6.72
N THR A 22 -0.22 11.08 6.69
CA THR A 22 -0.82 11.60 5.47
C THR A 22 0.31 11.97 4.51
N GLN A 23 0.92 10.98 3.89
CA GLN A 23 1.93 11.18 2.87
C GLN A 23 1.19 11.56 1.61
N GLY A 24 1.54 12.71 1.03
CA GLY A 24 1.04 13.06 -0.28
C GLY A 24 1.43 11.97 -1.29
N ILE A 25 0.55 11.68 -2.25
CA ILE A 25 0.81 10.73 -3.35
C ILE A 25 2.17 10.92 -4.06
N SER A 26 2.72 12.13 -4.02
CA SER A 26 4.07 12.41 -4.54
C SER A 26 5.20 11.67 -3.83
N ARG A 27 5.00 11.23 -2.58
CA ARG A 27 5.99 10.46 -1.81
C ARG A 27 5.90 8.95 -2.06
N CYS A 28 4.83 8.47 -2.68
CA CYS A 28 4.71 7.07 -3.03
C CYS A 28 5.46 6.78 -4.32
N ILE A 29 6.51 5.95 -4.21
CA ILE A 29 7.35 5.49 -5.34
C ILE A 29 6.59 4.61 -6.34
N HIS A 30 5.49 3.98 -5.91
CA HIS A 30 4.72 3.05 -6.72
C HIS A 30 3.82 3.77 -7.70
N LEU A 31 3.96 3.49 -9.00
CA LEU A 31 3.26 4.23 -10.04
C LEU A 31 1.74 4.02 -10.05
N LYS A 32 1.21 2.93 -9.48
CA LYS A 32 -0.21 2.57 -9.58
C LYS A 32 -0.97 2.86 -8.29
N ILE A 33 -2.10 3.56 -8.43
CA ILE A 33 -3.06 3.83 -7.36
C ILE A 33 -4.44 3.41 -7.82
N ALA A 34 -5.32 3.04 -6.91
CA ALA A 34 -6.72 2.73 -7.22
C ALA A 34 -7.63 3.22 -6.10
N VAL A 35 -8.93 3.33 -6.41
CA VAL A 35 -9.94 3.66 -5.41
C VAL A 35 -10.36 2.37 -4.72
N ASP A 36 -10.19 2.32 -3.41
CA ASP A 36 -10.77 1.27 -2.59
C ASP A 36 -12.25 1.58 -2.38
N LYS A 37 -13.12 0.73 -2.92
CA LYS A 37 -14.58 0.90 -2.86
C LYS A 37 -15.12 0.76 -1.44
N ARG A 38 -14.39 0.12 -0.51
CA ARG A 38 -14.83 -0.11 0.88
C ARG A 38 -14.90 1.18 1.69
N ASP A 39 -13.90 2.04 1.53
CA ASP A 39 -13.77 3.29 2.28
C ASP A 39 -13.70 4.54 1.37
N ASN A 40 -14.02 4.35 0.08
CA ASN A 40 -14.00 5.36 -0.98
C ASN A 40 -12.72 6.22 -0.98
N SER A 41 -11.58 5.57 -0.74
CA SER A 41 -10.29 6.27 -0.62
C SER A 41 -9.29 5.80 -1.66
N TYR A 42 -8.44 6.71 -2.12
CA TYR A 42 -7.37 6.37 -3.05
C TYR A 42 -6.24 5.72 -2.28
N LYS A 43 -5.87 4.50 -2.67
CA LYS A 43 -4.77 3.74 -2.08
C LYS A 43 -3.76 3.32 -3.14
N CYS A 44 -2.52 3.16 -2.74
CA CYS A 44 -1.50 2.54 -3.59
C CYS A 44 -1.80 1.04 -3.74
N THR A 45 -1.67 0.50 -4.96
CA THR A 45 -1.92 -0.93 -5.22
C THR A 45 -0.81 -1.85 -4.72
N LYS A 46 0.29 -1.32 -4.19
CA LYS A 46 1.47 -2.09 -3.75
C LYS A 46 1.81 -1.92 -2.28
N CYS A 47 1.86 -0.69 -1.79
CA CYS A 47 2.16 -0.41 -0.37
C CYS A 47 0.91 -0.05 0.45
N PHE A 48 -0.28 -0.12 -0.15
CA PHE A 48 -1.58 0.11 0.50
C PHE A 48 -1.75 1.47 1.21
N THR A 49 -0.80 2.40 1.01
CA THR A 49 -0.84 3.75 1.59
C THR A 49 -2.05 4.51 1.09
N LYS A 50 -2.83 5.08 2.01
CA LYS A 50 -4.01 5.90 1.75
C LYS A 50 -3.61 7.35 1.43
N PHE A 51 -4.25 7.93 0.42
CA PHE A 51 -4.00 9.29 -0.04
C PHE A 51 -5.25 10.16 0.08
N ILE A 52 -5.05 11.40 0.52
CA ILE A 52 -6.08 12.44 0.45
C ILE A 52 -6.03 13.07 -0.93
N MET A 53 -7.04 12.78 -1.74
CA MET A 53 -7.20 13.29 -3.09
C MET A 53 -8.26 14.39 -3.15
N ASN A 54 -7.92 15.50 -3.80
CA ASN A 54 -8.88 16.51 -4.26
C ASN A 54 -8.90 16.52 -5.79
N GLU A 55 -9.85 17.20 -6.42
CA GLU A 55 -9.98 17.21 -7.89
C GLU A 55 -8.70 17.63 -8.62
N LYS A 56 -7.96 18.61 -8.09
CA LYS A 56 -6.67 19.05 -8.66
C LYS A 56 -5.63 17.92 -8.64
N ARG A 57 -5.53 17.17 -7.55
CA ARG A 57 -4.63 16.02 -7.41
C ARG A 57 -5.08 14.85 -8.28
N VAL A 58 -6.38 14.57 -8.36
CA VAL A 58 -6.93 13.52 -9.23
C VAL A 58 -6.54 13.80 -10.68
N LYS A 59 -6.69 15.04 -11.16
CA LYS A 59 -6.26 15.42 -12.51
C LYS A 59 -4.75 15.25 -12.71
N LYS A 60 -3.93 15.70 -11.74
CA LYS A 60 -2.46 15.60 -11.81
C LYS A 60 -1.95 14.15 -11.85
N PHE A 61 -2.62 13.26 -11.13
CA PHE A 61 -2.20 11.86 -10.99
C PHE A 61 -3.11 10.88 -11.75
N LYS A 62 -3.89 11.38 -12.72
CA LYS A 62 -4.84 10.57 -13.49
C LYS A 62 -4.17 9.37 -14.18
N SER A 63 -2.94 9.55 -14.68
CA SER A 63 -2.15 8.49 -15.31
C SER A 63 -1.77 7.34 -14.36
N ARG A 64 -1.76 7.59 -13.05
CA ARG A 64 -1.47 6.60 -12.02
C ARG A 64 -2.72 5.83 -11.58
N ILE A 65 -3.91 6.39 -11.82
CA ILE A 65 -5.19 5.83 -11.36
C ILE A 65 -5.57 4.65 -12.23
N VAL A 66 -5.64 3.48 -11.61
CA VAL A 66 -6.21 2.25 -12.14
C VAL A 66 -7.68 2.19 -11.75
N LEU A 67 -8.55 1.93 -12.73
CA LEU A 67 -10.00 1.92 -12.55
C LEU A 67 -10.49 0.68 -11.79
N TYR A 68 -9.83 -0.45 -12.01
CA TYR A 68 -10.19 -1.74 -11.44
C TYR A 68 -9.01 -2.33 -10.69
N PHE A 69 -9.14 -2.38 -9.37
CA PHE A 69 -8.20 -3.06 -8.50
C PHE A 69 -8.97 -3.61 -7.29
N ASP A 70 -8.79 -4.89 -6.99
CA ASP A 70 -9.38 -5.50 -5.82
C ASP A 70 -8.34 -5.51 -4.69
N PHE A 71 -8.48 -4.54 -3.78
CA PHE A 71 -7.61 -4.45 -2.62
C PHE A 71 -7.75 -5.65 -1.68
N LYS A 72 -8.94 -6.26 -1.58
CA LYS A 72 -9.17 -7.37 -0.66
C LYS A 72 -8.41 -8.62 -1.11
N ASP A 73 -8.41 -8.89 -2.40
CA ASP A 73 -7.70 -10.04 -2.94
C ASP A 73 -6.18 -9.83 -2.95
N GLU A 74 -5.70 -8.62 -3.24
CA GLU A 74 -4.27 -8.32 -3.15
C GLU A 74 -3.77 -8.35 -1.70
N GLU A 75 -4.54 -7.82 -0.74
CA GLU A 75 -4.22 -7.91 0.70
C GLU A 75 -4.02 -9.38 1.11
N LYS A 76 -4.93 -10.28 0.71
CA LYS A 76 -4.82 -11.73 1.01
C LYS A 76 -3.61 -12.38 0.37
N ARG A 77 -3.28 -12.02 -0.87
CA ARG A 77 -2.09 -12.52 -1.56
C ARG A 77 -0.83 -12.10 -0.82
N PHE A 78 -0.75 -10.83 -0.47
CA PHE A 78 0.40 -10.27 0.24
C PHE A 78 0.61 -10.94 1.61
N ILE A 79 -0.47 -11.20 2.38
CA ILE A 79 -0.39 -12.01 3.63
C ILE A 79 0.24 -13.36 3.36
N SER A 80 -0.24 -14.02 2.31
CA SER A 80 0.17 -15.38 1.99
C SER A 80 1.65 -15.43 1.58
N GLU A 81 2.14 -14.41 0.88
CA GLU A 81 3.56 -14.26 0.53
C GLU A 81 4.43 -14.03 1.77
N ILE A 82 4.04 -13.13 2.67
CA ILE A 82 4.77 -12.89 3.93
C ILE A 82 4.86 -14.16 4.76
N LYS A 83 3.75 -14.90 4.90
CA LYS A 83 3.73 -16.17 5.63
C LYS A 83 4.64 -17.23 5.02
N LYS A 84 4.83 -17.23 3.69
CA LYS A 84 5.77 -18.13 3.01
C LYS A 84 7.22 -17.74 3.30
N ILE A 85 7.56 -16.46 3.15
CA ILE A 85 8.91 -15.95 3.42
C ILE A 85 9.33 -16.27 4.87
N LYS A 86 8.46 -15.99 5.84
CA LYS A 86 8.72 -16.30 7.26
C LYS A 86 8.85 -17.80 7.56
N LYS A 87 8.27 -18.66 6.73
CA LYS A 87 8.41 -20.11 6.87
C LYS A 87 9.75 -20.57 6.31
N GLU A 88 10.16 -20.03 5.17
CA GLU A 88 11.45 -20.31 4.54
C GLU A 88 12.64 -19.78 5.36
N GLU A 89 12.48 -18.68 6.10
CA GLU A 89 13.52 -18.15 7.01
C GLU A 89 13.69 -18.96 8.32
N LYS A 90 12.74 -19.83 8.64
CA LYS A 90 12.77 -20.70 9.84
C LYS A 90 13.27 -22.12 9.56
N GLU A 91 13.44 -22.49 8.30
CA GLU A 91 14.04 -23.76 7.84
C GLU A 91 15.54 -23.58 7.57
#